data_AF-A0A1G3BKD9-F1
#
_entry.id   AF-A0A1G3BKD9-F1
#
_cell.length_a   1.000
_cell.length_b   1.000
_cell.length_c   1.000
_cell.angle_alpha   90.00
_cell.angle_beta   90.00
_cell.angle_gamma   90.00
#
_symmetry.space_group_name_H-M   'P 1'
#
loop_
_entity.id
_entity.type
_entity.pdbx_description
1 polymer ?
#
loop_
_entity_poly.entity_id
_entity_poly.type
_entity_poly.pdbx_seq_one_letter_code
_entity_poly.pdbx_strand_id
1 'polypeptide(L)'
;MRAAERVKRLSNATKDTIVYDVIESCPDTLEVFLSFGFSQLANPTARRTMGKVVTIEAACNFKSVDLNKLLDALNTKIKEKRAT
;
A
#
# COMPACT_ATOMS: atom_id res chain seq x y z
N MET A 1 -15.11 13.77 5.20
CA MET A 1 -14.96 13.43 3.76
C MET A 1 -13.55 13.80 3.26
N ARG A 2 -12.48 13.07 3.62
CA ARG A 2 -11.08 13.40 3.20
C ARG A 2 -10.25 12.24 2.63
N ALA A 3 -10.65 10.97 2.85
CA ALA A 3 -9.88 9.81 2.38
C ALA A 3 -10.02 9.57 0.86
N ALA A 4 -11.24 9.65 0.32
CA ALA A 4 -11.53 9.36 -1.09
C ALA A 4 -10.81 10.30 -2.09
N GLU A 5 -10.47 11.52 -1.68
CA GLU A 5 -9.79 12.49 -2.55
C GLU A 5 -8.27 12.27 -2.61
N ARG A 6 -7.66 11.63 -1.60
CA ARG A 6 -6.24 11.24 -1.60
C ARG A 6 -5.97 10.09 -2.57
N VAL A 7 -6.88 9.13 -2.64
CA VAL A 7 -6.78 7.93 -3.50
C VAL A 7 -6.73 8.31 -4.99
N LYS A 8 -7.49 9.35 -5.40
CA LYS A 8 -7.61 9.74 -6.82
C LYS A 8 -6.37 10.45 -7.40
N ARG A 9 -5.40 10.86 -6.58
CA ARG A 9 -4.17 11.59 -7.00
C ARG A 9 -2.86 10.93 -6.58
N LEU A 10 -2.89 9.70 -6.09
CA LEU A 10 -1.67 8.99 -5.66
C LEU A 10 -0.78 8.69 -6.87
N SER A 11 0.19 9.56 -7.13
CA SER A 11 1.21 9.37 -8.18
C SER A 11 2.31 8.43 -7.74
N ASN A 12 2.63 8.46 -6.45
CA ASN A 12 3.65 7.62 -5.83
C ASN A 12 3.24 7.31 -4.39
N ALA A 13 3.41 6.05 -3.98
CA ALA A 13 3.35 5.67 -2.58
C ALA A 13 4.59 6.20 -1.85
N THR A 14 4.36 6.77 -0.67
CA THR A 14 5.40 7.25 0.26
C THR A 14 5.23 6.58 1.62
N LYS A 15 6.22 6.71 2.49
CA LYS A 15 6.23 6.08 3.82
C LYS A 15 5.04 6.46 4.70
N ASP A 16 4.54 7.69 4.58
CA ASP A 16 3.39 8.25 5.29
C ASP A 16 2.04 7.88 4.63
N THR A 17 2.08 7.16 3.52
CA THR A 17 0.87 6.73 2.83
C THR A 17 0.20 5.60 3.62
N ILE A 18 -1.12 5.62 3.70
CA ILE A 18 -1.91 4.58 4.35
C ILE A 18 -1.95 3.36 3.44
N VAL A 19 -1.72 2.17 4.01
CA VAL A 19 -1.67 0.91 3.26
C VAL A 19 -2.96 0.67 2.47
N TYR A 20 -4.11 0.92 3.10
CA TYR A 20 -5.42 0.79 2.45
C TYR A 20 -5.59 1.71 1.24
N ASP A 21 -5.12 2.97 1.33
CA ASP A 21 -5.26 3.94 0.23
C ASP A 21 -4.46 3.49 -1.02
N VAL A 22 -3.28 2.88 -0.83
CA VAL A 22 -2.47 2.35 -1.94
C VAL A 22 -3.17 1.18 -2.62
N ILE A 23 -3.68 0.22 -1.83
CA ILE A 23 -4.35 -0.97 -2.36
C ILE A 23 -5.67 -0.60 -3.05
N GLU A 24 -6.43 0.36 -2.53
CA GLU A 24 -7.64 0.86 -3.20
C GLU A 24 -7.32 1.60 -4.50
N SER A 25 -6.22 2.37 -4.53
CA SER A 25 -5.79 3.04 -5.76
C SER A 25 -5.31 2.05 -6.82
N CYS A 26 -4.61 0.99 -6.40
CA CYS A 26 -4.03 0.00 -7.29
C CYS A 26 -4.12 -1.40 -6.64
N PRO A 27 -5.18 -2.19 -6.92
CA PRO A 27 -5.36 -3.50 -6.29
C PRO A 27 -4.21 -4.47 -6.59
N ASP A 28 -3.52 -4.33 -7.72
CA ASP A 28 -2.31 -5.10 -8.06
C ASP A 28 -1.18 -4.94 -7.04
N THR A 29 -1.13 -3.81 -6.33
CA THR A 29 -0.15 -3.62 -5.25
C THR A 29 -0.38 -4.55 -4.06
N LEU A 30 -1.59 -5.10 -3.89
CA LEU A 30 -1.86 -6.09 -2.85
C LEU A 30 -0.92 -7.29 -2.99
N GLU A 31 -0.69 -7.76 -4.21
CA GLU A 31 0.20 -8.90 -4.46
C GLU A 31 1.63 -8.60 -4.01
N VAL A 32 2.11 -7.38 -4.26
CA VAL A 32 3.40 -6.90 -3.75
C VAL A 32 3.43 -6.99 -2.22
N PHE A 33 2.43 -6.46 -1.52
CA PHE A 33 2.37 -6.57 -0.06
C PHE A 33 2.41 -8.04 0.42
N LEU A 34 1.70 -8.95 -0.25
CA LEU A 34 1.72 -10.37 0.09
C LEU A 34 3.11 -10.99 -0.11
N SER A 35 3.80 -10.69 -1.23
CA SER A 35 5.17 -11.14 -1.49
C SER A 35 6.19 -10.64 -0.47
N PHE A 36 5.98 -9.43 0.08
CA PHE A 36 6.81 -8.87 1.15
C PHE A 36 6.43 -9.40 2.56
N GLY A 37 5.48 -10.33 2.64
CA GLY A 37 5.13 -11.02 3.90
C GLY A 37 3.96 -10.39 4.64
N PHE A 38 3.22 -9.45 4.06
CA PHE A 38 2.00 -8.86 4.66
C PHE A 38 0.75 -9.72 4.43
N SER A 39 0.83 -11.02 4.72
CA SER A 39 -0.26 -11.98 4.52
C SER A 39 -1.59 -11.59 5.17
N GLN A 40 -1.56 -10.85 6.28
CA GLN A 40 -2.78 -10.37 6.96
C GLN A 40 -3.62 -9.42 6.09
N LEU A 41 -3.01 -8.73 5.12
CA LEU A 41 -3.72 -7.85 4.19
C LEU A 41 -4.54 -8.63 3.14
N ALA A 42 -4.30 -9.94 2.98
CA ALA A 42 -5.16 -10.80 2.18
C ALA A 42 -6.58 -10.84 2.76
N ASN A 43 -6.70 -10.79 4.10
CA ASN A 43 -7.99 -10.75 4.76
C ASN A 43 -8.66 -9.37 4.55
N PRO A 44 -9.82 -9.31 3.85
CA PRO A 44 -10.48 -8.05 3.54
C PRO A 44 -10.93 -7.28 4.79
N THR A 45 -11.27 -7.99 5.87
CA THR A 45 -11.64 -7.37 7.15
C THR A 45 -10.43 -6.67 7.77
N ALA A 46 -9.29 -7.37 7.88
CA ALA A 46 -8.06 -6.80 8.43
C ALA A 46 -7.55 -5.61 7.60
N ARG A 47 -7.63 -5.72 6.26
CA ARG A 47 -7.31 -4.62 5.35
C ARG A 47 -8.20 -3.40 5.57
N ARG A 48 -9.50 -3.59 5.80
CA ARG A 48 -10.47 -2.50 6.02
C ARG A 48 -10.43 -1.90 7.42
N THR A 49 -9.84 -2.58 8.41
CA THR A 49 -9.70 -2.09 9.78
C THR A 49 -8.29 -1.57 10.03
N MET A 50 -7.28 -2.45 10.09
CA MET A 50 -5.88 -2.08 10.33
C MET A 50 -5.26 -1.34 9.16
N GLY A 51 -5.53 -1.77 7.93
CA GLY A 51 -4.95 -1.14 6.75
C GLY A 51 -5.32 0.34 6.59
N LYS A 52 -6.45 0.79 7.17
CA LYS A 52 -6.90 2.20 7.13
C LYS A 52 -6.21 3.12 8.12
N VAL A 53 -5.55 2.56 9.13
CA VAL A 53 -4.90 3.33 10.21
C VAL A 53 -3.38 3.16 10.21
N VAL A 54 -2.86 2.15 9.52
CA VAL A 54 -1.43 1.86 9.43
C VAL A 54 -0.83 2.50 8.17
N THR A 55 0.28 3.21 8.35
CA THR A 55 1.13 3.71 7.26
C THR A 55 2.07 2.61 6.76
N ILE A 56 2.63 2.78 5.56
CA ILE A 56 3.63 1.85 5.02
C ILE A 56 4.84 1.74 5.95
N GLU A 57 5.33 2.87 6.47
CA GLU A 57 6.46 2.88 7.42
C GLU A 57 6.15 2.04 8.67
N ALA A 58 4.98 2.24 9.27
CA ALA A 58 4.57 1.51 10.47
C ALA A 58 4.44 0.00 10.19
N ALA A 59 3.89 -0.37 9.03
CA ALA A 59 3.78 -1.77 8.62
C ALA A 59 5.16 -2.42 8.44
N CYS A 60 6.07 -1.74 7.76
CA CYS A 60 7.45 -2.17 7.56
C CYS A 60 8.19 -2.33 8.88
N ASN A 61 8.07 -1.37 9.78
CA ASN A 61 8.70 -1.41 11.10
C ASN A 61 8.19 -2.59 11.94
N PHE A 62 6.89 -2.90 11.86
CA PHE A 62 6.29 -4.01 12.60
C PHE A 62 6.76 -5.40 12.11
N LYS A 63 7.04 -5.55 10.80
CA LYS A 63 7.49 -6.81 10.20
C LYS A 63 8.99 -6.87 9.89
N SER A 64 9.76 -5.85 10.28
CA SER A 64 11.17 -5.68 9.91
C SER A 64 11.41 -5.84 8.40
N VAL A 65 10.53 -5.23 7.59
CA VAL A 65 10.61 -5.24 6.13
C VAL A 65 11.31 -3.96 5.65
N ASP A 66 12.14 -4.08 4.62
CA ASP A 66 12.80 -2.93 4.01
C ASP A 66 11.78 -2.00 3.32
N LEU A 67 11.60 -0.82 3.92
CA LEU A 67 10.67 0.19 3.45
C LEU A 67 10.99 0.67 2.02
N ASN A 68 12.28 0.85 1.70
CA ASN A 68 12.67 1.36 0.39
C ASN A 68 12.34 0.35 -0.70
N LYS A 69 12.66 -0.93 -0.46
CA LYS A 69 12.32 -2.01 -1.42
C LYS A 69 10.82 -2.13 -1.64
N LEU A 70 10.03 -2.02 -0.57
CA LEU A 70 8.57 -2.08 -0.69
C LEU A 70 8.04 -0.88 -1.48
N LEU A 71 8.47 0.34 -1.15
CA LEU A 71 8.04 1.54 -1.86
C LEU A 71 8.42 1.50 -3.34
N ASP A 72 9.61 1.00 -3.69
CA ASP A 72 10.05 0.86 -5.08
C ASP A 72 9.16 -0.12 -5.86
N ALA A 73 8.87 -1.29 -5.29
CA ALA A 73 7.99 -2.29 -5.90
C ALA A 73 6.55 -1.76 -6.08
N LEU A 74 6.02 -1.07 -5.07
CA LEU A 74 4.69 -0.44 -5.14
C LEU A 74 4.64 0.66 -6.21
N ASN A 75 5.63 1.55 -6.22
CA ASN A 75 5.70 2.64 -7.19
C ASN A 75 5.89 2.14 -8.62
N THR A 76 6.62 1.04 -8.81
CA THR A 76 6.75 0.38 -10.10
C THR A 76 5.39 -0.06 -10.62
N LYS A 77 4.59 -0.78 -9.81
CA LYS A 77 3.23 -1.19 -10.19
C LYS A 77 2.30 -0.02 -10.46
N ILE A 78 2.36 1.04 -9.63
CA ILE A 78 1.55 2.25 -9.83
C ILE A 78 1.90 2.95 -11.15
N LYS A 79 3.19 2.99 -11.54
CA LYS A 79 3.63 3.56 -12.81
C LYS A 79 3.26 2.69 -14.01
N GLU A 80 3.45 1.37 -13.92
CA GLU A 80 3.08 0.41 -14.98
C GLU A 80 1.60 0.56 -15.36
N LYS A 81 0.72 0.67 -14.36
CA LYS A 81 -0.72 0.85 -14.58
C LYS A 81 -1.09 2.17 -15.27
N ARG A 82 -0.24 3.20 -15.19
CA ARG A 82 -0.47 4.50 -15.86
C ARG A 82 0.16 4.57 -17.26
N ALA A 83 1.09 3.67 -17.56
CA ALA A 83 1.78 3.63 -18.86
C ALA A 83 1.03 2.82 -19.92
N THR A 84 -0.04 2.11 -19.53
CA THR A 84 -0.97 1.39 -20.41
C THR A 84 -2.27 2.16 -20.54
#